data_AF-A0A963R054-F1
#
_entry.id   AF-A0A963R054-F1
#
_cell.length_a   1.000
_cell.length_b   1.000
_cell.length_c   1.000
_cell.angle_alpha   90.00
_cell.angle_beta   90.00
_cell.angle_gamma   90.00
#
_symmetry.space_group_name_H-M   'P 1'
#
loop_
_entity.id
_entity.type
_entity.pdbx_description
1 polymer ?
#
loop_
_entity_poly.entity_id
_entity_poly.type
_entity_poly.pdbx_seq_one_letter_code
_entity_poly.pdbx_strand_id
1 'polypeptide(L)'
;MATSRLEQLQQKLGFKRAATMEGRQRRKDYLGQRRRLNLRISDGLARDLEVLKLAGGFDKNSFCEKVLRTAVDDHLRETRSQFANGAWEVIVRCAERADDKA
;
A
#
# COMPACT_ATOMS: atom_id res chain seq x y z
N MET A 1 21.12 40.98 14.53
CA MET A 1 20.19 39.87 14.83
C MET A 1 20.77 38.60 14.23
N ALA A 2 21.51 37.82 15.03
CA ALA A 2 22.19 36.61 14.55
C ALA A 2 21.15 35.49 14.40
N THR A 3 20.89 35.06 13.16
CA THR A 3 20.05 33.90 12.88
C THR A 3 20.74 32.64 13.41
N SER A 4 19.96 31.82 14.11
CA SER A 4 20.46 30.68 14.87
C SER A 4 21.03 29.62 13.91
N ARG A 5 22.11 28.95 14.31
CA ARG A 5 22.72 27.83 13.56
C ARG A 5 21.71 26.70 13.25
N LEU A 6 20.64 26.63 14.04
CA LEU A 6 19.48 25.76 13.84
C LEU A 6 18.62 26.19 12.64
N GLU A 7 18.44 27.49 12.38
CA GLU A 7 17.71 28.01 11.22
C GLU A 7 18.48 27.78 9.91
N GLN A 8 19.81 27.89 9.96
CA GLN A 8 20.67 27.57 8.82
C GLN A 8 20.62 26.08 8.43
N LEU A 9 20.47 25.19 9.42
CA LEU A 9 20.29 23.76 9.21
C LEU A 9 18.91 23.43 8.63
N GLN A 10 17.85 24.09 9.10
CA GLN A 10 16.50 23.94 8.55
C GLN A 10 16.40 24.39 7.08
N GLN A 11 17.15 25.45 6.70
CA GLN A 11 17.26 25.89 5.31
C GLN A 11 18.03 24.91 4.41
N LYS A 12 19.13 24.32 4.91
CA LYS A 12 19.94 23.35 4.14
C LYS A 12 19.25 22.01 3.92
N LEU A 13 18.36 21.60 4.82
CA LEU A 13 17.63 20.32 4.75
C LEU A 13 16.31 20.41 3.97
N GLY A 14 16.02 21.52 3.29
CA GLY A 14 14.93 21.57 2.31
C GLY A 14 13.52 21.46 2.90
N PHE A 15 13.30 21.87 4.16
CA PHE A 15 11.95 22.05 4.71
C PHE A 15 11.30 23.34 4.19
N LYS A 16 11.18 23.47 2.86
CA LYS A 16 10.24 24.40 2.26
C LYS A 16 8.88 23.72 2.26
N ARG A 17 7.97 24.22 3.11
CA ARG A 17 6.52 24.01 2.97
C ARG A 17 6.09 24.58 1.61
N ALA A 18 6.20 23.78 0.56
CA ALA A 18 5.52 24.03 -0.70
C ALA A 18 4.13 23.40 -0.58
N ALA A 19 3.20 24.18 -0.03
CA ALA A 19 1.79 23.99 -0.29
C ALA A 19 1.55 24.45 -1.74
N THR A 20 1.94 23.63 -2.72
CA THR A 20 1.55 23.84 -4.11
C THR A 20 0.10 23.37 -4.23
N MET A 21 -0.82 24.33 -4.16
CA MET A 21 -2.19 24.22 -4.62
C MET A 21 -2.21 24.15 -6.16
N GLU A 22 -1.60 23.12 -6.73
CA GLU A 22 -1.67 22.86 -8.16
C GLU A 22 -2.21 21.45 -8.36
N GLY A 23 -3.45 21.39 -8.82
CA GLY A 23 -4.04 20.23 -9.46
C GLY A 23 -3.99 18.94 -8.65
N ARG A 24 -4.93 18.76 -7.71
CA ARG A 24 -5.56 17.44 -7.55
C ARG A 24 -6.33 17.17 -8.84
N GLN A 25 -5.61 16.89 -9.92
CA GLN A 25 -6.10 16.03 -10.98
C GLN A 25 -6.33 14.71 -10.27
N ARG A 26 -7.56 14.54 -9.76
CA ARG A 26 -8.03 13.27 -9.20
C ARG A 26 -7.70 12.27 -10.28
N ARG A 27 -6.68 11.46 -10.03
CA ARG A 27 -6.33 10.30 -10.83
C ARG A 27 -7.65 9.62 -11.17
N LYS A 28 -8.04 9.68 -12.45
CA LYS A 28 -9.28 9.10 -13.01
C LYS A 28 -9.09 7.58 -13.08
N ASP A 29 -8.62 6.98 -12.01
CA ASP A 29 -8.19 5.61 -11.98
C ASP A 29 -9.38 4.80 -11.47
N TYR A 30 -10.25 4.39 -12.41
CA TYR A 30 -11.19 3.28 -12.26
C TYR A 30 -12.05 3.30 -10.98
N LEU A 31 -13.07 4.16 -10.97
CA LEU A 31 -14.05 4.32 -9.87
C LEU A 31 -14.91 3.08 -9.55
N GLY A 32 -14.74 1.95 -10.26
CA GLY A 32 -15.71 0.85 -10.22
C GLY A 32 -15.51 -0.23 -9.17
N GLN A 33 -14.27 -0.63 -8.82
CA GLN A 33 -14.07 -1.93 -8.16
C GLN A 33 -12.85 -2.00 -7.21
N ARG A 34 -12.48 -0.90 -6.55
CA ARG A 34 -11.39 -0.96 -5.54
C ARG A 34 -11.99 -1.20 -4.16
N ARG A 35 -11.65 -2.34 -3.54
CA ARG A 35 -11.97 -2.63 -2.13
C ARG A 35 -10.87 -2.09 -1.22
N ARG A 36 -11.26 -1.54 -0.06
CA ARG A 36 -10.32 -1.02 0.93
C ARG A 36 -10.02 -2.06 1.99
N LEU A 37 -8.75 -2.42 2.14
CA LEU A 37 -8.26 -3.25 3.24
C LEU A 37 -7.78 -2.34 4.37
N ASN A 38 -8.32 -2.50 5.59
CA ASN A 38 -7.83 -1.81 6.79
C ASN A 38 -7.20 -2.84 7.73
N LEU A 39 -5.93 -2.65 8.09
CA LEU A 39 -5.18 -3.54 8.97
C LEU A 39 -4.72 -2.78 10.21
N ARG A 40 -4.80 -3.44 11.37
CA ARG A 40 -4.09 -3.01 12.57
C ARG A 40 -2.74 -3.71 12.58
N ILE A 41 -1.68 -2.94 12.81
CA ILE A 41 -0.31 -3.45 12.85
C ILE A 41 0.35 -3.05 14.16
N SER A 42 1.41 -3.76 14.54
CA SER A 42 2.22 -3.39 15.70
C SER A 42 2.96 -2.08 15.48
N ASP A 43 3.27 -1.37 16.57
CA ASP A 43 4.03 -0.12 16.53
C ASP A 43 5.42 -0.31 15.90
N GLY A 44 6.04 -1.47 16.14
CA GLY A 44 7.31 -1.84 15.51
C GLY A 44 7.22 -1.88 13.99
N LEU A 45 6.23 -2.58 13.44
CA LEU A 45 6.03 -2.64 11.99
C LEU A 45 5.67 -1.27 11.40
N ALA A 46 4.87 -0.47 12.11
CA ALA A 46 4.54 0.88 11.68
C ALA A 46 5.79 1.77 11.55
N ARG A 47 6.74 1.63 12.49
CA ARG A 47 8.04 2.31 12.48
C ARG A 47 8.90 1.83 11.31
N ASP A 48 9.01 0.53 11.08
CA ASP A 48 9.82 -0.03 10.00
C ASP A 48 9.28 0.40 8.62
N LEU A 49 7.97 0.45 8.44
CA LEU A 49 7.34 1.00 7.24
C LEU A 49 7.63 2.50 7.05
N GLU A 50 7.76 3.27 8.12
CA GLU A 50 8.19 4.69 8.03
C GLU A 50 9.66 4.78 7.61
N VAL A 51 10.53 3.93 8.15
CA VAL A 51 11.94 3.88 7.74
C VAL A 51 12.05 3.51 6.26
N LEU A 52 11.32 2.50 5.78
CA LEU A 52 11.30 2.11 4.37
C LEU A 52 10.83 3.24 3.45
N LYS A 53 9.79 3.97 3.87
CA LYS A 53 9.32 5.16 3.14
C LYS A 53 10.39 6.24 3.07
N LEU A 54 11.01 6.57 4.20
CA LEU A 54 12.00 7.65 4.27
C LEU A 54 13.31 7.30 3.55
N ALA A 55 13.77 6.06 3.66
CA ALA A 55 15.02 5.60 3.05
C ALA A 55 14.88 5.29 1.55
N GLY A 56 13.76 4.68 1.15
CA GLY A 56 13.55 4.20 -0.22
C GLY A 56 12.61 5.06 -1.07
N GLY A 57 11.95 6.06 -0.49
CA GLY A 57 10.97 6.90 -1.19
C GLY A 57 9.68 6.17 -1.56
N PHE A 58 9.42 4.99 -0.99
CA PHE A 58 8.25 4.17 -1.34
C PHE A 58 6.98 4.68 -0.65
N ASP A 59 5.83 4.58 -1.35
CA ASP A 59 4.53 4.69 -0.70
C ASP A 59 4.25 3.41 0.09
N LYS A 60 3.86 3.56 1.37
CA LYS A 60 3.62 2.43 2.28
C LYS A 60 2.52 1.51 1.76
N ASN A 61 1.43 2.06 1.23
CA ASN A 61 0.30 1.26 0.77
C ASN A 61 0.66 0.50 -0.50
N SER A 62 1.35 1.14 -1.45
CA SER A 62 1.85 0.45 -2.65
C SER A 62 2.86 -0.65 -2.31
N PHE A 63 3.75 -0.43 -1.34
CA PHE A 63 4.65 -1.46 -0.86
C PHE A 63 3.88 -2.65 -0.26
N CYS A 64 2.96 -2.37 0.68
CA CYS A 64 2.16 -3.42 1.32
C CYS A 64 1.27 -4.17 0.32
N GLU A 65 0.66 -3.49 -0.66
CA GLU A 65 -0.12 -4.12 -1.72
C GLU A 65 0.74 -5.09 -2.54
N LYS A 66 1.95 -4.67 -2.92
CA LYS A 66 2.88 -5.51 -3.69
C LYS A 66 3.28 -6.76 -2.90
N VAL A 67 3.69 -6.58 -1.64
CA VAL A 67 4.08 -7.68 -0.75
C VAL A 67 2.92 -8.65 -0.55
N LEU A 68 1.71 -8.13 -0.28
CA LEU A 68 0.51 -8.95 -0.08
C LEU A 68 0.15 -9.73 -1.35
N ARG A 69 0.22 -9.09 -2.52
CA ARG A 69 -0.06 -9.75 -3.81
C ARG A 69 0.87 -10.93 -4.04
N THR A 70 2.18 -10.74 -3.87
CA THR A 70 3.16 -11.81 -4.03
C THR A 70 2.88 -12.96 -3.06
N ALA A 71 2.64 -12.65 -1.77
CA ALA A 71 2.33 -13.68 -0.78
C ALA A 71 1.04 -14.45 -1.11
N VAL A 72 -0.01 -13.76 -1.57
CA VAL A 72 -1.27 -14.38 -1.99
C VAL A 72 -1.07 -15.27 -3.21
N ASP A 73 -0.36 -14.81 -4.24
CA ASP A 73 -0.12 -15.59 -5.47
C ASP A 73 0.65 -16.88 -5.17
N ASP A 74 1.66 -16.80 -4.31
CA ASP A 74 2.45 -17.96 -3.88
C ASP A 74 1.58 -18.98 -3.12
N HIS A 75 0.79 -18.51 -2.15
CA HIS A 75 -0.10 -19.39 -1.38
C HIS A 75 -1.24 -19.95 -2.23
N LEU A 76 -1.79 -19.19 -3.18
CA LEU A 76 -2.80 -19.69 -4.11
C LEU A 76 -2.23 -20.79 -5.00
N ARG A 77 -0.99 -20.66 -5.47
CA ARG A 77 -0.33 -21.70 -6.27
C ARG A 77 -0.12 -22.97 -5.47
N GLU A 78 0.37 -22.86 -4.24
CA GLU A 78 0.55 -24.00 -3.34
C GLU A 78 -0.79 -24.67 -3.02
N THR A 79 -1.78 -23.89 -2.63
CA THR A 79 -3.13 -24.38 -2.30
C THR A 79 -3.77 -25.05 -3.50
N ARG A 80 -3.66 -24.46 -4.70
CA ARG A 80 -4.21 -25.01 -5.94
C ARG A 80 -3.74 -26.43 -6.23
N SER A 81 -2.47 -26.74 -5.89
CA SER A 81 -1.87 -28.06 -6.11
C SER A 81 -2.53 -29.17 -5.28
N GLN A 82 -3.24 -28.80 -4.21
CA GLN A 82 -3.93 -29.73 -3.31
C GLN A 82 -5.32 -30.13 -3.78
N PHE A 83 -5.85 -29.48 -4.83
CA PHE A 83 -7.22 -29.71 -5.32
C PHE A 83 -7.23 -30.22 -6.76
N ALA A 84 -8.14 -31.14 -7.06
CA ALA A 84 -8.48 -31.50 -8.44
C ALA A 84 -9.06 -30.28 -9.19
N ASN A 85 -8.84 -30.23 -10.51
CA ASN A 85 -9.20 -29.05 -11.33
C ASN A 85 -10.67 -28.64 -11.17
N GLY A 86 -11.60 -29.59 -11.22
CA GLY A 86 -13.03 -29.30 -11.05
C GLY A 86 -13.40 -28.79 -9.65
N ALA A 87 -12.73 -29.27 -8.60
CA ALA A 87 -12.98 -28.80 -7.24
C ALA A 87 -12.49 -27.35 -7.04
N TRP A 88 -11.33 -27.02 -7.62
CA TRP A 88 -10.80 -25.66 -7.55
C TRP A 88 -11.69 -24.64 -8.26
N GLU A 89 -12.21 -24.97 -9.45
CA GLU A 89 -13.11 -24.09 -10.20
C GLU A 89 -14.38 -23.76 -9.42
N VAL A 90 -14.93 -24.73 -8.67
CA VAL A 90 -16.08 -24.50 -7.81
C VAL A 90 -15.73 -23.53 -6.67
N ILE A 91 -14.57 -23.68 -6.04
CA ILE A 91 -14.10 -22.79 -4.97
C ILE A 91 -13.96 -21.35 -5.48
N VAL A 92 -13.34 -21.17 -6.66
CA VAL A 92 -13.17 -19.84 -7.27
C VAL A 92 -14.53 -19.19 -7.56
N ARG A 93 -15.47 -19.91 -8.16
CA ARG A 93 -16.83 -19.39 -8.43
C ARG A 93 -17.59 -19.02 -7.16
N CYS A 94 -17.38 -19.76 -6.07
CA CYS A 94 -17.95 -19.43 -4.77
C CYS A 94 -17.39 -18.11 -4.22
N ALA A 95 -16.08 -17.86 -4.38
CA ALA A 95 -15.44 -16.63 -3.95
C ALA A 95 -15.94 -15.41 -4.74
N GLU A 96 -16.02 -15.52 -6.08
CA GLU A 96 -16.51 -14.43 -6.95
C GLU A 96 -17.94 -14.01 -6.58
N ARG A 97 -18.84 -14.98 -6.35
CA ARG A 97 -20.22 -14.69 -5.94
C ARG A 97 -20.34 -14.10 -4.53
N ALA A 98 -19.40 -14.38 -3.64
CA ALA A 98 -19.38 -13.80 -2.31
C ALA A 98 -19.02 -12.31 -2.37
N ASP A 99 -18.13 -11.94 -3.29
CA ASP A 99 -17.77 -10.55 -3.52
C ASP A 99 -18.94 -9.73 -4.07
N ASP A 100 -19.74 -10.24 -5.01
CA ASP A 100 -20.89 -9.52 -5.59
C ASP A 100 -21.97 -9.10 -4.57
N LYS A 101 -22.00 -9.73 -3.38
CA LYS A 101 -23.01 -9.47 -2.34
C LYS A 101 -22.56 -8.48 -1.26
N ALA A 102 -21.30 -8.04 -1.28
CA ALA A 102 -20.69 -7.17 -0.28
C ALA A 102 -20.40 -5.78 -0.84
#